data_AF-A0A948WR09-F1
#
_entry.id   AF-A0A948WR09-F1
#
_cell.length_a   1.000
_cell.length_b   1.000
_cell.length_c   1.000
_cell.angle_alpha   90.00
_cell.angle_beta   90.00
_cell.angle_gamma   90.00
#
_symmetry.space_group_name_H-M   'P 1'
#
loop_
_entity.id
_entity.type
_entity.pdbx_description
1 polymer ?
#
loop_
_entity_poly.entity_id
_entity_poly.type
_entity_poly.pdbx_seq_one_letter_code
_entity_poly.pdbx_strand_id
1 'polypeptide(L)'
;MPILLGVSSPQYTEQELQDFKDENAKGSTYEDRHMTGYQATQYQNRIERAIRKQKRRTLMSEAAGDKEQLLIDQIKLTRLNQEYTRYNRAMGFKSRAERLTIAGWGRKQAGKASAWVRDYTKIHERDILIENLRTAGNLPKAAQIHLKPRQIDVESLSFDDAHINKERVHNVSVAQAKQYIREAGISVTVWNGQFERYIGAEGAVYVNLAKNEIRTAYTKSEFDDYIKALVEEMGKNGLLGEC
;
A
#
# COMPACT_ATOMS: atom_id res chain seq x y z
N MET A 1 3.36 -55.29 0.01
CA MET A 1 3.22 -56.40 0.99
C MET A 1 3.10 -55.80 2.38
N PRO A 2 2.26 -56.36 3.27
CA PRO A 2 2.20 -55.92 4.65
C PRO A 2 3.53 -56.19 5.37
N ILE A 3 3.94 -55.29 6.27
CA ILE A 3 5.15 -55.46 7.09
C ILE A 3 4.79 -56.39 8.24
N LEU A 4 5.48 -57.53 8.33
CA LEU A 4 5.32 -58.49 9.42
C LEU A 4 6.45 -58.25 10.43
N LEU A 5 6.10 -57.68 11.59
CA LEU A 5 7.02 -57.44 12.70
C LEU A 5 7.71 -58.76 13.10
N GLY A 6 9.04 -58.78 13.05
CA GLY A 6 9.87 -59.94 13.39
C GLY A 6 10.18 -60.91 12.24
N VAL A 7 9.57 -60.74 11.07
CA VAL A 7 9.82 -61.58 9.87
C VAL A 7 10.39 -60.76 8.71
N SER A 8 9.92 -59.52 8.53
CA SER A 8 10.43 -58.64 7.48
C SER A 8 11.77 -58.01 7.88
N SER A 9 12.80 -58.15 7.03
CA SER A 9 14.07 -57.47 7.23
C SER A 9 13.91 -55.95 7.10
N PRO A 10 14.60 -55.14 7.91
CA PRO A 10 14.59 -53.69 7.78
C PRO A 10 14.98 -53.26 6.36
N GLN A 11 14.25 -52.28 5.81
CA GLN A 11 14.53 -51.73 4.48
C GLN A 11 15.84 -50.92 4.45
N TYR A 12 16.30 -50.44 5.61
CA TYR A 12 17.48 -49.61 5.81
C TYR A 12 18.29 -50.14 7.00
N THR A 13 19.61 -49.99 6.91
CA THR A 13 20.54 -50.27 8.01
C THR A 13 20.44 -49.20 9.10
N GLU A 14 20.94 -49.49 10.30
CA GLU A 14 20.93 -48.54 11.42
C GLU A 14 21.75 -47.27 11.12
N GLN A 15 22.86 -47.40 10.38
CA GLN A 15 23.67 -46.27 9.94
C GLN A 15 22.89 -45.36 8.98
N GLU A 16 22.23 -45.93 7.97
CA GLU A 16 21.38 -45.16 7.04
C GLU A 16 20.21 -44.47 7.76
N LEU A 17 19.60 -45.12 8.75
CA LEU A 17 18.55 -44.51 9.58
C LEU A 17 19.05 -43.33 10.40
N GLN A 18 20.30 -43.39 10.87
CA GLN A 18 20.92 -42.30 11.62
C GLN A 18 21.29 -41.14 10.69
N ASP A 19 21.83 -41.43 9.51
CA ASP A 19 22.10 -40.42 8.47
C ASP A 19 20.81 -39.68 8.07
N PHE A 20 19.69 -40.39 7.89
CA PHE A 20 18.40 -39.76 7.62
C PHE A 20 17.91 -38.88 8.77
N LYS A 21 18.15 -39.25 10.03
CA LYS A 21 17.79 -38.41 11.18
C LYS A 21 18.65 -37.16 11.21
N ASP A 22 19.95 -37.29 10.97
CA ASP A 22 20.90 -36.18 11.01
C ASP A 22 20.63 -35.20 9.85
N GLU A 23 20.32 -35.68 8.66
CA GLU A 23 19.87 -34.84 7.53
C GLU A 23 18.54 -34.15 7.80
N ASN A 24 17.57 -34.85 8.40
CA ASN A 24 16.28 -34.26 8.77
C ASN A 24 16.43 -33.23 9.90
N ALA A 25 17.42 -33.42 10.78
CA ALA A 25 17.81 -32.49 11.84
C ALA A 25 18.61 -31.29 11.32
N LYS A 26 19.32 -31.39 10.18
CA LYS A 26 19.91 -30.21 9.52
C LYS A 26 18.82 -29.18 9.19
N GLY A 27 17.66 -29.66 8.73
CA GLY A 27 16.42 -28.87 8.61
C GLY A 27 16.59 -27.53 7.89
N SER A 28 15.68 -26.59 8.13
CA SER A 28 15.85 -25.19 7.72
C SER A 28 15.10 -24.26 8.66
N THR A 29 15.57 -23.01 8.77
CA THR A 29 14.97 -22.01 9.64
C THR A 29 13.97 -21.15 8.87
N TYR A 30 12.76 -21.01 9.40
CA TYR A 30 11.74 -20.10 8.88
C TYR A 30 11.09 -19.33 10.04
N GLU A 31 11.06 -17.99 9.95
CA GLU A 31 10.57 -17.11 11.03
C GLU A 31 11.17 -17.48 12.40
N ASP A 32 12.50 -17.61 12.43
CA ASP A 32 13.31 -17.94 13.62
C ASP A 32 13.03 -19.30 14.26
N ARG A 33 12.31 -20.19 13.56
CA ARG A 33 12.06 -21.56 14.00
C ARG A 33 12.80 -22.54 13.10
N HIS A 34 13.64 -23.37 13.70
CA HIS A 34 14.22 -24.53 13.02
C HIS A 34 13.11 -25.56 12.77
N MET A 35 13.00 -26.00 11.52
CA MET A 35 12.04 -27.00 11.08
C MET A 35 12.77 -28.18 10.46
N THR A 36 12.36 -29.39 10.84
CA THR A 36 12.78 -30.60 10.11
C THR A 36 12.14 -30.64 8.72
N GLY A 37 12.70 -31.40 7.78
CA GLY A 37 12.12 -31.55 6.44
C GLY A 37 10.66 -32.06 6.46
N TYR A 38 10.34 -32.92 7.43
CA TYR A 38 8.97 -33.36 7.68
C TYR A 38 8.06 -32.22 8.14
N GLN A 39 8.46 -31.47 9.17
CA GLN A 39 7.68 -30.34 9.68
C GLN A 39 7.47 -29.28 8.61
N ALA A 40 8.49 -29.07 7.78
CA ALA A 40 8.42 -28.14 6.68
C ALA A 40 7.37 -28.54 5.64
N THR A 41 7.39 -29.80 5.22
CA THR A 41 6.38 -30.34 4.30
C THR A 41 4.97 -30.28 4.90
N GLN A 42 4.83 -30.54 6.20
CA GLN A 42 3.55 -30.43 6.90
C GLN A 42 3.02 -29.00 6.90
N TYR A 43 3.89 -28.02 7.12
CA TYR A 43 3.52 -26.61 7.07
C TYR A 43 3.11 -26.17 5.66
N GLN A 44 3.86 -26.59 4.63
CA GLN A 44 3.49 -26.37 3.22
C GLN A 44 2.08 -26.92 2.95
N ASN A 45 1.82 -28.18 3.32
CA ASN A 45 0.51 -28.82 3.16
C ASN A 45 -0.60 -28.08 3.92
N ARG A 46 -0.30 -27.52 5.10
CA ARG A 46 -1.25 -26.72 5.88
C ARG A 46 -1.65 -25.45 5.15
N ILE A 47 -0.69 -24.71 4.57
CA ILE A 47 -0.97 -23.52 3.76
C ILE A 47 -1.75 -23.90 2.50
N GLU A 48 -1.37 -24.97 1.80
CA GLU A 48 -2.08 -25.45 0.60
C GLU A 48 -3.56 -25.77 0.89
N ARG A 49 -3.85 -26.42 2.04
CA ARG A 49 -5.23 -26.67 2.49
C ARG A 49 -5.96 -25.37 2.80
N ALA A 50 -5.30 -24.42 3.46
CA ALA A 50 -5.88 -23.10 3.77
C ALA A 50 -6.23 -22.33 2.49
N ILE A 51 -5.34 -22.31 1.48
CA ILE A 51 -5.59 -21.68 0.18
C ILE A 51 -6.81 -22.30 -0.50
N ARG A 52 -6.88 -23.64 -0.59
CA ARG A 52 -8.04 -24.31 -1.20
C ARG A 52 -9.34 -24.01 -0.47
N LYS A 53 -9.32 -24.02 0.87
CA LYS A 53 -10.48 -23.65 1.71
C LYS A 53 -10.90 -22.21 1.43
N GLN A 54 -9.95 -21.30 1.33
CA GLN A 54 -10.21 -19.89 1.11
C GLN A 54 -10.75 -19.61 -0.30
N LYS A 55 -10.22 -20.26 -1.34
CA LYS A 55 -10.79 -20.19 -2.70
C LYS A 55 -12.26 -20.61 -2.74
N ARG A 56 -12.63 -21.69 -2.02
CA ARG A 56 -14.04 -22.12 -1.90
C ARG A 56 -14.90 -21.05 -1.22
N ARG A 57 -14.39 -20.42 -0.16
CA ARG A 57 -15.10 -19.30 0.52
C ARG A 57 -15.33 -18.14 -0.42
N THR A 58 -14.30 -17.70 -1.15
CA THR A 58 -14.45 -16.64 -2.15
C THR A 58 -15.53 -16.97 -3.20
N LEU A 59 -15.61 -18.22 -3.67
CA LEU A 59 -16.68 -18.63 -4.59
C LEU A 59 -18.06 -18.60 -3.93
N MET A 60 -18.18 -19.03 -2.68
CA MET A 60 -19.43 -18.97 -1.93
C MET A 60 -19.88 -17.51 -1.72
N SER A 61 -18.97 -16.63 -1.32
CA SER A 61 -19.24 -15.19 -1.14
C SER A 61 -19.60 -14.51 -2.47
N GLU A 62 -18.95 -14.87 -3.58
CA GLU A 62 -19.30 -14.38 -4.92
C GLU A 62 -20.72 -14.84 -5.33
N ALA A 63 -21.07 -16.10 -5.03
CA ALA A 63 -22.41 -16.64 -5.31
C ALA A 63 -23.50 -16.03 -4.40
N ALA A 64 -23.18 -15.69 -3.16
CA ALA A 64 -24.09 -15.05 -2.21
C ALA A 64 -24.33 -13.56 -2.52
N GLY A 65 -23.47 -12.93 -3.33
CA GLY A 65 -23.56 -11.50 -3.64
C GLY A 65 -23.11 -10.56 -2.52
N ASP A 66 -22.55 -11.10 -1.44
CA ASP A 66 -22.01 -10.33 -0.32
C ASP A 66 -20.64 -9.74 -0.70
N LYS A 67 -20.65 -8.48 -1.14
CA LYS A 67 -19.46 -7.78 -1.64
C LYS A 67 -18.41 -7.53 -0.54
N GLU A 68 -18.86 -7.28 0.69
CA GLU A 68 -17.95 -6.99 1.81
C GLU A 68 -17.21 -8.26 2.22
N GLN A 69 -17.96 -9.34 2.44
CA GLN A 69 -17.37 -10.64 2.78
C GLN A 69 -16.50 -11.18 1.63
N LEU A 70 -16.91 -10.95 0.38
CA LEU A 70 -16.11 -11.31 -0.80
C LEU A 70 -14.75 -10.61 -0.79
N LEU A 71 -14.70 -9.30 -0.52
CA LEU A 71 -13.46 -8.55 -0.44
C LEU A 71 -12.56 -9.09 0.68
N ILE A 72 -13.12 -9.29 1.88
CA ILE A 72 -12.39 -9.86 3.03
C ILE A 72 -11.78 -11.21 2.65
N ASP A 73 -12.55 -12.06 1.96
CA ASP A 73 -12.09 -13.37 1.56
C ASP A 73 -10.98 -13.32 0.50
N GLN A 74 -11.06 -12.38 -0.43
CA GLN A 74 -10.03 -12.15 -1.44
C GLN A 74 -8.73 -11.61 -0.82
N ILE A 75 -8.80 -10.69 0.15
CA ILE A 75 -7.63 -10.20 0.89
C ILE A 75 -6.93 -11.34 1.62
N LYS A 76 -7.70 -12.17 2.35
CA LYS A 76 -7.17 -13.36 3.04
C LYS A 76 -6.51 -14.34 2.07
N LEU A 77 -7.12 -14.55 0.89
CA LEU A 77 -6.56 -15.40 -0.14
C LEU A 77 -5.22 -14.86 -0.67
N THR A 78 -5.12 -13.56 -0.95
CA THR A 78 -3.89 -12.91 -1.39
C THR A 78 -2.77 -13.09 -0.36
N ARG A 79 -3.07 -12.88 0.93
CA ARG A 79 -2.11 -13.08 2.02
C ARG A 79 -1.61 -14.53 2.10
N LEU A 80 -2.51 -15.52 2.00
CA LEU A 80 -2.13 -16.93 2.01
C LEU A 80 -1.24 -17.31 0.80
N ASN A 81 -1.51 -16.76 -0.39
CA ASN A 81 -0.68 -17.00 -1.57
C ASN A 81 0.71 -16.37 -1.43
N GLN A 82 0.81 -15.18 -0.83
CA GLN A 82 2.09 -14.55 -0.51
C GLN A 82 2.88 -15.37 0.50
N GLU A 83 2.22 -15.83 1.58
CA GLU A 83 2.82 -16.71 2.59
C GLU A 83 3.34 -18.01 1.96
N TYR A 84 2.53 -18.68 1.13
CA TYR A 84 2.96 -19.88 0.39
C TYR A 84 4.19 -19.64 -0.47
N THR A 85 4.20 -18.52 -1.22
CA THR A 85 5.32 -18.17 -2.09
C THR A 85 6.58 -17.86 -1.29
N ARG A 86 6.46 -17.07 -0.23
CA ARG A 86 7.57 -16.73 0.68
C ARG A 86 8.12 -17.98 1.35
N TYR A 87 7.24 -18.84 1.86
CA TYR A 87 7.59 -20.09 2.51
C TYR A 87 8.34 -21.03 1.56
N ASN A 88 7.79 -21.28 0.37
CA ASN A 88 8.44 -22.13 -0.61
C ASN A 88 9.81 -21.59 -1.03
N ARG A 89 9.95 -20.27 -1.21
CA ARG A 89 11.22 -19.63 -1.53
C ARG A 89 12.23 -19.81 -0.39
N ALA A 90 11.83 -19.57 0.85
CA ALA A 90 12.71 -19.72 2.02
C ALA A 90 13.17 -21.16 2.23
N MET A 91 12.29 -22.13 1.96
CA MET A 91 12.57 -23.56 2.15
C MET A 91 13.16 -24.25 0.90
N GLY A 92 13.38 -23.52 -0.20
CA GLY A 92 13.82 -24.10 -1.46
C GLY A 92 12.83 -25.07 -2.11
N PHE A 93 11.55 -25.04 -1.71
CA PHE A 93 10.53 -25.92 -2.27
C PHE A 93 10.04 -25.41 -3.63
N LYS A 94 9.84 -26.35 -4.56
CA LYS A 94 9.10 -26.09 -5.78
C LYS A 94 7.62 -25.85 -5.45
N SER A 95 7.03 -24.86 -6.10
CA SER A 95 5.59 -24.61 -6.03
C SER A 95 4.81 -25.77 -6.66
N ARG A 96 3.80 -26.27 -5.95
CA ARG A 96 2.90 -27.36 -6.36
C ARG A 96 1.54 -26.78 -6.78
N ALA A 97 1.51 -26.10 -7.93
CA ALA A 97 0.33 -25.37 -8.39
C ALA A 97 -0.89 -26.28 -8.57
N GLU A 98 -0.66 -27.53 -9.00
CA GLU A 98 -1.67 -28.57 -9.15
C GLU A 98 -2.45 -28.85 -7.85
N ARG A 99 -1.79 -28.73 -6.69
CA ARG A 99 -2.42 -28.93 -5.38
C ARG A 99 -3.30 -27.77 -4.94
N LEU A 100 -3.18 -26.61 -5.57
CA LEU A 100 -3.96 -25.41 -5.25
C LEU A 100 -5.24 -25.31 -6.09
N THR A 101 -5.40 -26.15 -7.11
CA THR A 101 -6.57 -26.15 -8.00
C THR A 101 -7.82 -26.63 -7.26
N ILE A 102 -8.94 -25.96 -7.51
CA ILE A 102 -10.28 -26.40 -7.08
C ILE A 102 -11.26 -26.22 -8.25
N ALA A 103 -12.32 -27.03 -8.28
CA ALA A 103 -13.41 -26.83 -9.23
C ALA A 103 -14.04 -25.44 -9.07
N GLY A 104 -14.38 -24.78 -10.19
CA GLY A 104 -14.96 -23.43 -10.20
C GLY A 104 -13.97 -22.28 -10.02
N TRP A 105 -12.72 -22.54 -9.60
CA TRP A 105 -11.68 -21.52 -9.48
C TRP A 105 -10.74 -21.52 -10.69
N GLY A 106 -11.06 -20.69 -11.67
CA GLY A 106 -10.25 -20.52 -12.88
C GLY A 106 -9.37 -19.26 -12.88
N ARG A 107 -8.70 -19.04 -14.01
CA ARG A 107 -7.89 -17.84 -14.26
C ARG A 107 -8.68 -16.54 -14.10
N LYS A 108 -9.97 -16.55 -14.50
CA LYS A 108 -10.86 -15.39 -14.41
C LYS A 108 -11.12 -14.99 -12.95
N GLN A 109 -11.46 -15.96 -12.11
CA GLN A 109 -11.73 -15.75 -10.67
C GLN A 109 -10.45 -15.27 -9.96
N ALA A 110 -9.32 -15.90 -10.26
CA ALA A 110 -8.02 -15.46 -9.74
C ALA A 110 -7.68 -14.01 -10.15
N GLY A 111 -7.89 -13.67 -11.43
CA GLY A 111 -7.65 -12.32 -11.94
C GLY A 111 -8.55 -11.27 -11.29
N LYS A 112 -9.85 -11.56 -11.14
CA LYS A 112 -10.78 -10.68 -10.43
C LYS A 112 -10.35 -10.45 -8.98
N ALA A 113 -10.10 -11.52 -8.23
CA ALA A 113 -9.70 -11.42 -6.82
C ALA A 113 -8.45 -10.55 -6.63
N SER A 114 -7.44 -10.75 -7.47
CA SER A 114 -6.20 -9.96 -7.41
C SER A 114 -6.38 -8.51 -7.88
N ALA A 115 -7.33 -8.23 -8.79
CA ALA A 115 -7.64 -6.86 -9.19
C ALA A 115 -8.33 -6.10 -8.07
N TRP A 116 -9.41 -6.66 -7.51
CA TRP A 116 -10.16 -6.06 -6.41
C TRP A 116 -9.28 -5.75 -5.19
N VAL A 117 -8.42 -6.69 -4.79
CA VAL A 117 -7.50 -6.45 -3.67
C VAL A 117 -6.53 -5.31 -3.96
N ARG A 118 -5.95 -5.25 -5.17
CA ARG A 118 -5.04 -4.16 -5.55
C ARG A 118 -5.73 -2.81 -5.61
N ASP A 119 -6.94 -2.75 -6.13
CA ASP A 119 -7.69 -1.52 -6.24
C ASP A 119 -8.13 -1.05 -4.84
N TYR A 120 -8.57 -1.99 -3.99
CA TYR A 120 -8.90 -1.71 -2.59
C TYR A 120 -7.69 -1.20 -1.80
N THR A 121 -6.54 -1.86 -1.88
CA THR A 121 -5.33 -1.41 -1.15
C THR A 121 -4.93 -0.01 -1.59
N LYS A 122 -4.96 0.29 -2.89
CA LYS A 122 -4.63 1.64 -3.40
C LYS A 122 -5.59 2.71 -2.91
N ILE A 123 -6.90 2.43 -2.91
CA ILE A 123 -7.92 3.36 -2.43
C ILE A 123 -7.74 3.58 -0.92
N HIS A 124 -7.58 2.50 -0.17
CA HIS A 124 -7.47 2.58 1.29
C HIS A 124 -6.17 3.26 1.74
N GLU A 125 -5.03 2.93 1.12
CA GLU A 125 -3.75 3.62 1.36
C GLU A 125 -3.86 5.11 1.04
N ARG A 126 -4.52 5.46 -0.07
CA ARG A 126 -4.80 6.85 -0.43
C ARG A 126 -5.67 7.55 0.62
N ASP A 127 -6.72 6.90 1.11
CA ASP A 127 -7.64 7.49 2.09
C ASP A 127 -6.93 7.70 3.44
N ILE A 128 -6.13 6.73 3.89
CA ILE A 128 -5.27 6.87 5.08
C ILE A 128 -4.30 8.05 4.90
N LEU A 129 -3.64 8.14 3.74
CA LEU A 129 -2.75 9.24 3.43
C LEU A 129 -3.46 10.60 3.50
N ILE A 130 -4.65 10.72 2.90
CA ILE A 130 -5.44 11.95 2.94
C ILE A 130 -5.80 12.32 4.38
N GLU A 131 -6.18 11.36 5.22
CA GLU A 131 -6.51 11.62 6.63
C GLU A 131 -5.28 11.98 7.48
N ASN A 132 -4.12 11.37 7.21
CA ASN A 132 -2.85 11.76 7.83
C ASN A 132 -2.48 13.21 7.48
N LEU A 133 -2.56 13.57 6.19
CA LEU A 133 -2.31 14.93 5.72
C LEU A 133 -3.30 15.92 6.33
N ARG A 134 -4.59 15.56 6.40
CA ARG A 134 -5.62 16.39 7.02
C ARG A 134 -5.31 16.67 8.49
N THR A 135 -4.88 15.64 9.22
CA THR A 135 -4.52 15.73 10.64
C THR A 135 -3.25 16.57 10.83
N ALA A 136 -2.20 16.34 10.03
CA ALA A 136 -0.93 17.07 10.10
C ALA A 136 -1.12 18.57 9.81
N GLY A 137 -1.87 18.90 8.75
CA GLY A 137 -2.14 20.28 8.35
C GLY A 137 -3.29 20.97 9.11
N ASN A 138 -3.88 20.29 10.11
CA ASN A 138 -5.06 20.77 10.84
C ASN A 138 -6.17 21.31 9.91
N LEU A 139 -6.42 20.58 8.81
CA LEU A 139 -7.33 20.99 7.76
C LEU A 139 -8.77 20.62 8.13
N PRO A 140 -9.77 21.50 7.88
CA PRO A 140 -11.16 21.18 8.20
C PRO A 140 -11.65 20.00 7.36
N LYS A 141 -12.60 19.20 7.88
CA LYS A 141 -13.17 18.04 7.15
C LYS A 141 -13.76 18.41 5.79
N ALA A 142 -14.28 19.62 5.66
CA ALA A 142 -14.82 20.13 4.39
C ALA A 142 -13.74 20.46 3.34
N ALA A 143 -12.46 20.56 3.72
CA ALA A 143 -11.38 20.78 2.75
C ALA A 143 -11.15 19.52 1.90
N GLN A 144 -11.03 19.73 0.59
CA GLN A 144 -10.72 18.68 -0.36
C GLN A 144 -9.22 18.70 -0.66
N ILE A 145 -8.53 17.61 -0.30
CA ILE A 145 -7.09 17.45 -0.53
C ILE A 145 -6.88 16.71 -1.85
N HIS A 146 -6.13 17.31 -2.74
CA HIS A 146 -5.74 16.74 -4.03
C HIS A 146 -4.27 16.34 -3.99
N LEU A 147 -4.03 15.02 -3.94
CA LEU A 147 -2.66 14.45 -4.01
C LEU A 147 -1.96 14.70 -5.35
N LYS A 148 -2.74 15.02 -6.38
CA LYS A 148 -2.25 15.60 -7.63
C LYS A 148 -2.79 17.02 -7.66
N PRO A 149 -1.92 18.05 -7.59
CA PRO A 149 -2.37 19.43 -7.58
C PRO A 149 -3.35 19.71 -8.73
N ARG A 150 -4.38 20.50 -8.42
CA ARG A 150 -5.37 20.93 -9.41
C ARG A 150 -4.67 21.67 -10.55
N GLN A 151 -4.95 21.28 -11.79
CA GLN A 151 -4.38 21.96 -12.95
C GLN A 151 -5.17 23.24 -13.22
N ILE A 152 -4.46 24.36 -13.26
CA ILE A 152 -4.97 25.69 -13.61
C ILE A 152 -4.02 26.36 -14.60
N ASP A 153 -4.52 27.33 -15.37
CA ASP A 153 -3.67 28.16 -16.22
C ASP A 153 -2.92 29.18 -15.36
N VAL A 154 -1.74 28.78 -14.89
CA VAL A 154 -0.86 29.57 -14.02
C VAL A 154 -0.45 30.90 -14.68
N GLU A 155 -0.37 30.95 -16.01
CA GLU A 155 0.06 32.17 -16.69
C GLU A 155 -0.99 33.26 -16.67
N SER A 156 -2.26 32.86 -16.72
CA SER A 156 -3.41 33.77 -16.67
C SER A 156 -3.67 34.41 -15.30
N LEU A 157 -2.99 33.95 -14.24
CA LEU A 157 -3.23 34.42 -12.88
C LEU A 157 -2.69 35.84 -12.68
N SER A 158 -3.54 36.73 -12.15
CA SER A 158 -3.09 38.02 -11.61
C SER A 158 -2.36 37.81 -10.28
N PHE A 159 -1.59 38.81 -9.84
CA PHE A 159 -0.82 38.75 -8.60
C PHE A 159 -1.13 39.97 -7.73
N ASP A 160 -1.62 39.71 -6.52
CA ASP A 160 -2.00 40.76 -5.57
C ASP A 160 -0.77 41.24 -4.77
N ASP A 161 0.10 42.00 -5.44
CA ASP A 161 1.34 42.52 -4.84
C ASP A 161 1.07 43.41 -3.61
N ALA A 162 -0.05 44.15 -3.63
CA ALA A 162 -0.44 44.98 -2.50
C ALA A 162 -0.71 44.11 -1.26
N HIS A 163 -1.51 43.06 -1.39
CA HIS A 163 -1.76 42.16 -0.27
C HIS A 163 -0.52 41.37 0.14
N ILE A 164 0.25 40.84 -0.81
CA ILE A 164 1.35 39.91 -0.54
C ILE A 164 2.58 40.62 0.03
N ASN A 165 3.00 41.72 -0.59
CA ASN A 165 4.27 42.36 -0.27
C ASN A 165 4.10 43.64 0.55
N LYS A 166 3.02 44.41 0.36
CA LYS A 166 2.80 45.64 1.13
C LYS A 166 2.10 45.40 2.46
N GLU A 167 1.06 44.57 2.49
CA GLU A 167 0.31 44.28 3.73
C GLU A 167 0.93 43.15 4.54
N ARG A 168 1.34 42.06 3.88
CA ARG A 168 1.86 40.85 4.55
C ARG A 168 3.38 40.75 4.60
N VAL A 169 4.09 41.51 3.77
CA VAL A 169 5.56 41.59 3.76
C VAL A 169 6.24 40.24 3.50
N HIS A 170 5.62 39.39 2.67
CA HIS A 170 6.16 38.07 2.31
C HIS A 170 7.37 38.14 1.36
N ASN A 171 7.56 39.27 0.66
CA ASN A 171 8.66 39.51 -0.29
C ASN A 171 8.77 38.44 -1.39
N VAL A 172 7.62 37.98 -1.90
CA VAL A 172 7.54 36.97 -2.97
C VAL A 172 7.28 37.65 -4.30
N SER A 173 8.04 37.28 -5.33
CA SER A 173 7.82 37.75 -6.71
C SER A 173 6.75 36.93 -7.43
N VAL A 174 6.17 37.48 -8.50
CA VAL A 174 5.23 36.76 -9.38
C VAL A 174 5.83 35.46 -9.89
N ALA A 175 7.09 35.48 -10.31
CA ALA A 175 7.80 34.31 -10.83
C ALA A 175 7.91 33.20 -9.77
N GLN A 176 8.29 33.56 -8.54
CA GLN A 176 8.38 32.61 -7.42
C GLN A 176 7.00 32.04 -7.06
N ALA A 177 5.97 32.88 -6.98
CA ALA A 177 4.62 32.40 -6.67
C ALA A 177 4.10 31.43 -7.75
N LYS A 178 4.32 31.74 -9.03
CA LYS A 178 3.98 30.83 -10.13
C LYS A 178 4.79 29.53 -10.08
N GLN A 179 6.08 29.60 -9.71
CA GLN A 179 6.93 28.43 -9.53
C GLN A 179 6.42 27.53 -8.40
N TYR A 180 6.04 28.09 -7.25
CA TYR A 180 5.47 27.32 -6.14
C TYR A 180 4.19 26.58 -6.51
N ILE A 181 3.35 27.15 -7.39
CA ILE A 181 2.15 26.45 -7.90
C ILE A 181 2.56 25.23 -8.75
N ARG A 182 3.58 25.38 -9.61
CA ARG A 182 4.05 24.31 -10.51
C ARG A 182 4.76 23.17 -9.76
N GLU A 183 5.49 23.51 -8.71
CA GLU A 183 6.27 22.57 -7.89
C GLU A 183 5.50 22.06 -6.67
N ALA A 184 4.23 22.44 -6.53
CA ALA A 184 3.39 22.00 -5.42
C ALA A 184 3.28 20.47 -5.41
N GLY A 185 3.41 19.87 -4.22
CA GLY A 185 3.19 18.44 -4.04
C GLY A 185 1.72 18.08 -3.92
N ILE A 186 0.93 18.97 -3.31
CA ILE A 186 -0.53 18.84 -3.20
C ILE A 186 -1.22 20.18 -3.48
N SER A 187 -2.52 20.12 -3.75
CA SER A 187 -3.39 21.27 -3.64
C SER A 187 -4.57 20.98 -2.71
N VAL A 188 -5.09 22.01 -2.05
CA VAL A 188 -6.21 21.90 -1.10
C VAL A 188 -7.27 22.94 -1.45
N THR A 189 -8.45 22.46 -1.81
CA THR A 189 -9.63 23.30 -2.00
C THR A 189 -10.26 23.63 -0.66
N VAL A 190 -10.40 24.92 -0.34
CA VAL A 190 -10.95 25.42 0.93
C VAL A 190 -12.08 26.43 0.71
N TRP A 191 -12.78 26.77 1.80
CA TRP A 191 -13.86 27.78 1.82
C TRP A 191 -14.89 27.56 0.70
N ASN A 192 -15.47 26.36 0.67
CA ASN A 192 -16.48 25.95 -0.30
C ASN A 192 -16.06 26.13 -1.77
N GLY A 193 -14.77 25.95 -2.08
CA GLY A 193 -14.29 26.03 -3.46
C GLY A 193 -13.90 27.42 -3.92
N GLN A 194 -13.89 28.43 -3.05
CA GLN A 194 -13.47 29.78 -3.41
C GLN A 194 -11.95 29.89 -3.58
N PHE A 195 -11.19 29.10 -2.81
CA PHE A 195 -9.74 29.16 -2.82
C PHE A 195 -9.11 27.78 -2.99
N GLU A 196 -8.02 27.76 -3.74
CA GLU A 196 -7.14 26.61 -3.92
C GLU A 196 -5.78 26.95 -3.31
N ARG A 197 -5.33 26.14 -2.35
CA ARG A 197 -4.01 26.28 -1.72
C ARG A 197 -3.05 25.30 -2.35
N TYR A 198 -1.99 25.79 -2.96
CA TYR A 198 -0.88 24.99 -3.46
C TYR A 198 0.22 24.97 -2.42
N ILE A 199 0.67 23.77 -2.04
CA ILE A 199 1.65 23.58 -0.97
C ILE A 199 2.79 22.73 -1.53
N GLY A 200 4.01 23.26 -1.46
CA GLY A 200 5.25 22.59 -1.87
C GLY A 200 6.32 22.70 -0.79
N ALA A 201 7.51 22.17 -1.07
CA ALA A 201 8.64 22.17 -0.13
C ALA A 201 9.16 23.58 0.14
N GLU A 202 9.14 24.45 -0.88
CA GLU A 202 9.78 25.77 -0.85
C GLU A 202 8.82 26.93 -0.56
N GLY A 203 7.51 26.72 -0.68
CA GLY A 203 6.52 27.76 -0.46
C GLY A 203 5.07 27.27 -0.57
N ALA A 204 4.15 28.15 -0.23
CA ALA A 204 2.72 27.93 -0.33
C ALA A 204 2.02 29.12 -0.98
N VAL A 205 0.97 28.84 -1.77
CA VAL A 205 0.26 29.84 -2.57
C VAL A 205 -1.25 29.64 -2.46
N TYR A 206 -1.97 30.74 -2.29
CA TYR A 206 -3.42 30.80 -2.17
C TYR A 206 -3.98 31.46 -3.43
N VAL A 207 -4.66 30.68 -4.25
CA VAL A 207 -5.29 31.15 -5.47
C VAL A 207 -6.78 31.34 -5.23
N ASN A 208 -7.28 32.54 -5.51
CA ASN A 208 -8.71 32.82 -5.55
C ASN A 208 -9.24 32.41 -6.93
N LEU A 209 -10.07 31.36 -6.97
CA LEU A 209 -10.57 30.80 -8.22
C LEU A 209 -11.62 31.69 -8.90
N ALA A 210 -12.35 32.51 -8.14
CA ALA A 210 -13.37 33.40 -8.70
C ALA A 210 -12.75 34.64 -9.35
N LYS A 211 -11.64 35.13 -8.80
CA LYS A 211 -10.91 36.31 -9.32
C LYS A 211 -9.78 35.95 -10.28
N ASN A 212 -9.44 34.66 -10.40
CA ASN A 212 -8.27 34.17 -11.13
C ASN A 212 -6.97 34.86 -10.68
N GLU A 213 -6.77 34.93 -9.36
CA GLU A 213 -5.74 35.76 -8.72
C GLU A 213 -4.95 34.96 -7.68
N ILE A 214 -3.62 35.14 -7.67
CA ILE A 214 -2.77 34.77 -6.54
C ILE A 214 -2.99 35.80 -5.45
N ARG A 215 -3.76 35.41 -4.43
CA ARG A 215 -4.11 36.29 -3.32
C ARG A 215 -3.02 36.31 -2.25
N THR A 216 -2.37 35.20 -1.97
CA THR A 216 -1.31 35.11 -0.95
C THR A 216 -0.23 34.14 -1.41
N ALA A 217 1.04 34.47 -1.19
CA ALA A 217 2.17 33.56 -1.39
C ALA A 217 3.24 33.83 -0.33
N TYR A 218 3.81 32.78 0.24
CA TYR A 218 4.87 32.88 1.25
C TYR A 218 5.85 31.71 1.15
N THR A 219 7.07 31.93 1.65
CA THR A 219 8.16 30.96 1.55
C THR A 219 8.14 29.96 2.71
N LYS A 220 8.94 28.89 2.60
CA LYS A 220 9.09 27.89 3.66
C LYS A 220 9.55 28.46 5.01
N SER A 221 10.25 29.60 5.04
CA SER A 221 10.68 30.20 6.32
C SER A 221 9.50 30.76 7.12
N GLU A 222 8.38 31.03 6.47
CA GLU A 222 7.16 31.55 7.09
C GLU A 222 6.13 30.46 7.40
N PHE A 223 6.49 29.18 7.22
CA PHE A 223 5.58 28.09 7.54
C PHE A 223 5.27 28.03 9.04
N ASP A 224 3.98 27.99 9.35
CA ASP A 224 3.52 27.67 10.70
C ASP A 224 3.77 26.17 11.01
N ASP A 225 3.52 25.77 12.25
CA ASP A 225 3.80 24.41 12.69
C ASP A 225 2.94 23.37 11.96
N TYR A 226 1.72 23.73 11.52
CA TYR A 226 0.82 22.86 10.78
C TYR A 226 1.27 22.63 9.34
N ILE A 227 1.69 23.69 8.64
CA ILE A 227 2.25 23.58 7.29
C ILE A 227 3.58 22.82 7.32
N LYS A 228 4.43 23.04 8.33
CA LYS A 228 5.65 22.24 8.52
C LYS A 228 5.35 20.75 8.67
N ALA A 229 4.41 20.40 9.56
CA ALA A 229 4.00 19.02 9.77
C ALA A 229 3.39 18.39 8.50
N LEU A 230 2.60 19.17 7.75
CA LEU A 230 2.01 18.74 6.49
C LEU A 230 3.10 18.45 5.44
N VAL A 231 4.07 19.35 5.27
CA VAL A 231 5.18 19.18 4.31
C VAL A 231 6.07 18.00 4.71
N GLU A 232 6.30 17.77 6.01
CA GLU A 232 7.02 16.57 6.49
C GLU A 232 6.29 15.28 6.12
N GLU A 233 4.97 15.22 6.35
CA GLU A 233 4.14 14.06 5.99
C GLU A 233 4.10 13.85 4.47
N MET A 234 4.05 14.93 3.68
CA MET A 234 4.17 14.87 2.23
C MET A 234 5.53 14.29 1.78
N GLY A 235 6.62 14.66 2.45
CA GLY A 235 7.96 14.14 2.19
C GLY A 235 8.07 12.63 2.46
N LYS A 236 7.54 12.15 3.60
CA LYS A 236 7.51 10.70 3.94
C LYS A 236 6.79 9.86 2.89
N ASN A 237 5.79 10.44 2.24
CA ASN A 237 4.93 9.76 1.26
C ASN A 237 5.31 10.06 -0.20
N GLY A 238 6.46 10.71 -0.45
CA GLY A 238 6.97 10.96 -1.80
C GLY A 238 6.07 11.89 -2.65
N LEU A 239 5.34 12.80 -2.01
CA LEU A 239 4.45 13.76 -2.68
C LEU A 239 5.16 15.04 -3.09
N LEU A 240 6.36 15.29 -2.57
CA LEU A 240 7.21 16.39 -2.98
C LEU A 240 8.13 15.89 -4.11
N GLY A 241 8.28 16.68 -5.19
CA GLY A 241 9.20 16.34 -6.28
C GLY A 241 10.61 16.07 -5.73
N GLU A 242 11.34 15.16 -6.39
CA GLU A 242 12.73 14.84 -6.02
C GLU A 242 13.56 16.14 -5.94
N CYS A 243 14.19 16.38 -4.78
CA CYS A 243 15.33 17.29 -4.70
C CYS A 243 16.53 16.69 -5.43
#